data_AF-A0A060CAG1-F1
#
_entry.id   AF-A0A060CAG1-F1
#
_cell.length_a   1.000
_cell.length_b   1.000
_cell.length_c   1.000
_cell.angle_alpha   90.00
_cell.angle_beta   90.00
_cell.angle_gamma   90.00
#
_symmetry.space_group_name_H-M   'P 1'
#
loop_
_entity.id
_entity.type
_entity.pdbx_description
1 polymer ?
#
loop_
_entity_poly.entity_id
_entity_poly.type
_entity_poly.pdbx_seq_one_letter_code
_entity_poly.pdbx_strand_id
1 'polypeptide(L)'
;MVDRPRHVIELASPAQEFVDSFLLGNGTLGVTLASAPGVEAADLNLDTFWSGGPRRAGVTPDRTGALAALRTAIREQRFADLEDLAHGLQEPDHSQSYEPIGRLSWAYLPGEGEVSGYSRRLDL
;
A
#
# COMPACT_ATOMS: atom_id res chain seq x y z
N MET A 1 22.59 -30.88 11.93
CA MET A 1 22.92 -30.35 10.58
C MET A 1 22.12 -29.07 10.46
N VAL A 2 22.75 -27.91 10.67
CA VAL A 2 22.04 -26.62 10.66
C VAL A 2 21.76 -26.29 9.21
N ASP A 3 20.47 -26.19 8.86
CA ASP A 3 20.02 -25.79 7.53
C ASP A 3 20.61 -24.40 7.24
N ARG A 4 21.51 -24.33 6.24
CA ARG A 4 22.11 -23.04 5.87
C ARG A 4 21.10 -22.34 4.98
N PRO A 5 20.63 -21.15 5.33
CA PRO A 5 19.53 -20.57 4.62
C PRO A 5 19.96 -20.20 3.21
N ARG A 6 19.13 -20.58 2.23
CA ARG A 6 19.53 -20.59 0.82
C ARG A 6 19.52 -19.19 0.21
N HIS A 7 18.66 -18.30 0.73
CA HIS A 7 18.46 -16.96 0.20
C HIS A 7 18.35 -15.95 1.35
N VAL A 8 19.31 -15.04 1.42
CA VAL A 8 19.50 -14.14 2.56
C VAL A 8 19.79 -12.74 2.04
N ILE A 9 19.11 -11.76 2.64
CA ILE A 9 19.49 -10.36 2.52
C ILE A 9 20.15 -9.95 3.83
N GLU A 10 21.42 -9.52 3.77
CA GLU A 10 22.18 -9.07 4.93
C GLU A 10 22.65 -7.63 4.71
N LEU A 11 22.45 -6.77 5.71
CA LEU A 11 22.77 -5.35 5.66
C LEU A 11 23.50 -4.94 6.94
N ALA A 12 24.52 -4.10 6.78
CA ALA A 12 25.37 -3.61 7.88
C ALA A 12 24.91 -2.25 8.45
N SER A 13 23.73 -1.77 8.06
CA SER A 13 23.15 -0.52 8.58
C SER A 13 21.64 -0.64 8.78
N PRO A 14 21.06 0.10 9.75
CA PRO A 14 19.63 0.24 9.89
C PRO A 14 19.01 0.91 8.67
N ALA A 15 17.71 0.70 8.45
CA ALA A 15 16.96 1.43 7.44
C ALA A 15 16.96 2.94 7.78
N GLN A 16 17.19 3.78 6.77
CA GLN A 16 17.01 5.24 6.91
C GLN A 16 15.64 5.66 6.37
N GLU A 17 15.15 4.94 5.36
CA GLU A 17 13.84 5.16 4.74
C GLU A 17 12.99 3.88 4.75
N PHE A 18 11.69 4.03 4.49
CA PHE A 18 10.76 2.91 4.40
C PHE A 18 11.21 1.86 3.37
N VAL A 19 11.72 2.31 2.22
CA VAL A 19 12.18 1.44 1.12
C VAL A 19 13.39 0.57 1.50
N ASP A 20 14.11 0.93 2.55
CA ASP A 20 15.24 0.17 3.09
C ASP A 20 14.82 -0.79 4.22
N SER A 21 13.57 -0.75 4.65
CA SER A 21 13.07 -1.58 5.76
C SER A 21 12.86 -3.02 5.30
N PHE A 22 13.04 -3.98 6.21
CA PHE A 22 12.60 -5.34 5.92
C PHE A 22 11.09 -5.44 6.09
N LEU A 23 10.45 -6.16 5.17
CA LEU A 23 9.01 -6.42 5.20
C LEU A 23 8.79 -7.86 5.62
N LEU A 24 8.01 -8.06 6.68
CA LEU A 24 7.53 -9.38 7.09
C LEU A 24 6.01 -9.40 6.96
N GLY A 25 5.46 -10.57 6.69
CA GLY A 25 4.01 -10.72 6.67
C GLY A 25 3.55 -12.17 6.57
N ASN A 26 2.28 -12.38 6.89
CA ASN A 26 1.64 -13.69 6.85
C ASN A 26 0.46 -13.74 5.86
N GLY A 27 0.39 -12.78 4.93
CA GLY A 27 -0.72 -12.61 3.98
C GLY A 27 -1.83 -11.70 4.48
N THR A 28 -2.01 -11.58 5.79
CA THR A 28 -3.02 -10.68 6.41
C THR A 28 -2.36 -9.52 7.13
N LEU A 29 -1.50 -9.81 8.10
CA LEU A 29 -0.70 -8.82 8.81
C LEU A 29 0.63 -8.63 8.09
N GLY A 30 0.98 -7.38 7.82
CA GLY A 30 2.29 -6.94 7.37
C GLY A 30 2.95 -6.04 8.40
N VAL A 31 4.26 -6.11 8.50
CA VAL A 31 5.08 -5.25 9.35
C VAL A 31 6.34 -4.83 8.62
N THR A 32 6.70 -3.56 8.76
CA THR A 32 8.01 -3.05 8.35
C THR A 32 8.94 -3.03 9.54
N LEU A 33 10.22 -3.27 9.33
CA LEU A 33 11.24 -3.23 10.39
C LEU A 33 12.40 -2.34 9.94
N ALA A 34 12.57 -1.22 10.65
CA ALA A 34 13.70 -0.33 10.43
C ALA A 34 15.01 -0.91 11.00
N SER A 35 14.89 -1.75 12.04
CA SER A 35 16.02 -2.39 12.72
C SER A 35 17.02 -1.38 13.29
N ALA A 36 16.51 -0.25 13.78
CA ALA A 36 17.33 0.75 14.45
C ALA A 36 17.73 0.27 15.86
N PRO A 37 19.04 0.30 16.21
CA PRO A 37 19.50 -0.03 17.54
C PRO A 37 18.86 0.84 18.62
N GLY A 38 18.41 0.20 19.70
CA GLY A 38 17.86 0.83 20.89
C GLY A 38 16.41 1.29 20.78
N VAL A 39 15.96 1.72 19.60
CA VAL A 39 14.55 2.02 19.32
C VAL A 39 14.15 1.36 18.00
N GLU A 40 13.30 0.35 18.06
CA GLU A 40 12.68 -0.22 16.86
C GLU A 40 11.41 0.56 16.51
N ALA A 41 11.21 0.76 15.22
CA ALA A 41 9.99 1.32 14.67
C ALA A 41 9.41 0.35 13.63
N ALA A 42 8.17 -0.05 13.87
CA ALA A 42 7.47 -1.02 13.04
C ALA A 42 6.13 -0.45 12.56
N ASP A 43 6.00 -0.21 11.26
CA ASP A 43 4.71 0.17 10.66
C ASP A 43 3.88 -1.09 10.40
N LEU A 44 2.63 -1.06 10.83
CA LEU A 44 1.71 -2.18 10.85
C LEU A 44 0.59 -1.98 9.84
N ASN A 45 0.31 -3.06 9.12
CA ASN A 45 -0.65 -3.10 8.02
C ASN A 45 -1.51 -4.37 8.14
N LEU A 46 -2.84 -4.28 7.97
CA LEU A 46 -3.70 -5.44 7.72
C LEU A 46 -4.28 -5.30 6.32
N ASP A 47 -4.26 -6.37 5.54
CA ASP A 47 -4.81 -6.45 4.18
C ASP A 47 -6.27 -5.95 4.06
N THR A 48 -7.07 -6.10 5.11
CA THR A 48 -8.48 -5.66 5.15
C THR A 48 -8.70 -4.28 5.78
N PHE A 49 -7.66 -3.55 6.17
CA PHE A 49 -7.84 -2.21 6.75
C PHE A 49 -7.91 -1.14 5.64
N TRP A 50 -9.14 -0.78 5.28
CA TRP A 50 -9.45 0.19 4.24
C TRP A 50 -10.35 1.29 4.79
N SER A 51 -10.29 2.47 4.18
CA SER A 51 -11.20 3.56 4.51
C SER A 51 -12.65 3.26 4.08
N GLY A 52 -13.59 3.93 4.75
CA GLY A 52 -15.03 3.85 4.49
C GLY A 52 -15.65 2.49 4.81
N GLY A 53 -16.55 2.05 3.93
CA GLY A 53 -17.36 0.85 4.15
C GLY A 53 -18.22 0.48 2.96
N PRO A 54 -19.08 -0.54 3.09
CA PRO A 54 -19.94 -1.00 2.00
C PRO A 54 -20.74 0.15 1.40
N ARG A 55 -20.50 0.44 0.12
CA ARG A 55 -21.28 1.42 -0.65
C ARG A 55 -22.57 0.75 -1.10
N ARG A 56 -23.70 1.44 -0.93
CA ARG A 56 -24.89 1.11 -1.73
C ARG A 56 -24.52 1.40 -3.19
N ALA A 57 -24.73 0.44 -4.09
CA ALA A 57 -24.69 0.73 -5.51
C ALA A 57 -25.66 1.90 -5.74
N GLY A 58 -25.12 3.08 -6.06
CA GLY A 58 -25.94 4.19 -6.50
C GLY A 58 -26.83 3.69 -7.62
N VAL A 59 -28.07 4.19 -7.68
CA VAL A 59 -29.00 3.97 -8.80
C VAL A 59 -28.18 3.99 -10.07
N THR A 60 -28.04 2.84 -10.72
CA THR A 60 -27.14 2.71 -11.86
C THR A 60 -27.56 3.79 -12.85
N PRO A 61 -26.72 4.80 -13.15
CA PRO A 61 -27.02 5.71 -14.23
C PRO A 61 -27.29 4.85 -15.47
N ASP A 62 -28.15 5.26 -16.40
CA ASP A 62 -28.37 4.48 -17.61
C ASP A 62 -27.10 4.45 -18.47
N ARG A 63 -26.18 3.53 -18.12
CA ARG A 63 -24.87 3.33 -18.73
C ARG A 63 -25.02 2.82 -20.16
N THR A 64 -26.11 2.11 -20.42
CA THR A 64 -26.42 1.58 -21.75
C THR A 64 -26.77 2.72 -22.70
N GLY A 65 -27.66 3.63 -22.27
CA GLY A 65 -28.01 4.83 -23.02
C GLY A 65 -26.82 5.77 -23.22
N ALA A 66 -26.06 6.03 -22.16
CA ALA A 66 -24.86 6.87 -22.23
C ALA A 66 -23.78 6.30 -23.18
N LEU A 67 -23.54 4.99 -23.15
CA LEU A 67 -22.58 4.34 -24.05
C LEU A 67 -23.03 4.40 -25.51
N ALA A 68 -24.33 4.26 -25.77
CA ALA A 68 -24.90 4.41 -27.11
C ALA A 68 -24.72 5.85 -27.63
N ALA A 69 -24.99 6.86 -26.80
CA ALA A 69 -24.80 8.27 -27.14
C ALA A 69 -23.33 8.59 -27.44
N LEU A 70 -22.39 8.11 -26.61
CA LEU A 70 -20.95 8.29 -26.83
C LEU A 70 -20.51 7.69 -28.17
N ARG A 71 -20.92 6.45 -28.46
CA ARG A 71 -20.59 5.78 -29.75
C ARG A 71 -21.11 6.56 -30.95
N THR A 72 -22.30 7.17 -30.84
CA THR A 72 -22.86 8.01 -31.90
C THR A 72 -22.07 9.30 -32.07
N ALA A 73 -21.76 10.01 -30.98
CA ALA A 73 -20.94 11.23 -31.02
C ALA A 73 -19.55 10.97 -31.65
N ILE A 74 -18.94 9.81 -31.38
CA ILE A 74 -17.67 9.40 -32.02
C ILE A 74 -17.84 9.25 -33.54
N ARG A 75 -18.88 8.53 -34.01
CA ARG A 75 -19.14 8.34 -35.44
C ARG A 75 -19.40 9.65 -36.17
N GLU A 76 -20.05 10.59 -35.49
CA GLU A 76 -20.42 11.92 -36.02
C GLU A 76 -19.30 12.96 -35.84
N GLN A 77 -18.15 12.60 -35.25
CA GLN A 77 -17.04 13.51 -34.97
C GLN A 77 -17.45 14.73 -34.12
N ARG A 78 -18.43 14.57 -33.22
CA ARG A 78 -18.88 15.62 -32.28
C ARG A 78 -17.94 15.73 -31.09
N PHE A 79 -16.71 16.19 -31.33
CA PHE A 79 -15.65 16.22 -30.32
C PHE A 79 -15.98 17.04 -29.08
N ALA A 80 -16.78 18.10 -29.22
CA ALA A 80 -17.20 18.95 -28.11
C ALA A 80 -18.03 18.20 -27.05
N ASP A 81 -18.79 17.19 -27.45
CA ASP A 81 -19.70 16.45 -26.57
C ASP A 81 -19.05 15.19 -25.97
N LEU A 82 -17.89 14.76 -26.48
CA LEU A 82 -17.29 13.46 -26.15
C LEU A 82 -16.82 13.36 -24.70
N GLU A 83 -16.23 14.43 -24.17
CA GLU A 83 -15.65 14.43 -22.83
C GLU A 83 -16.73 14.30 -21.76
N ASP A 84 -17.81 15.06 -21.88
CA ASP A 84 -18.96 14.99 -20.96
C ASP A 84 -19.66 13.62 -21.03
N LEU A 85 -19.86 13.10 -22.24
CA LEU A 85 -20.44 11.77 -22.45
C LEU A 85 -19.56 10.65 -21.88
N ALA A 86 -18.23 10.79 -21.98
CA ALA A 86 -17.28 9.84 -21.41
C ALA A 86 -17.21 9.93 -19.88
N HIS A 87 -17.25 11.13 -19.30
CA HIS A 87 -17.30 11.33 -17.85
C HIS A 87 -18.60 10.77 -17.25
N GLY A 88 -19.73 10.92 -17.94
CA GLY A 88 -21.01 10.35 -17.50
C GLY A 88 -21.04 8.82 -17.41
N LEU A 89 -20.07 8.11 -17.98
CA LEU A 89 -19.92 6.66 -17.84
C LEU A 89 -19.13 6.24 -16.60
N GLN A 90 -18.42 7.16 -15.96
CA GLN A 90 -17.59 6.88 -14.79
C GLN A 90 -18.45 6.82 -13.52
N GLU A 91 -17.96 6.14 -12.49
CA GLU A 91 -18.52 6.31 -11.15
C GLU A 91 -18.14 7.71 -10.64
N PRO A 92 -19.07 8.47 -10.03
CA PRO A 92 -18.79 9.81 -9.52
C PRO A 92 -17.84 9.77 -8.30
N ASP A 93 -17.81 8.64 -7.59
CA ASP A 93 -16.97 8.47 -6.41
C ASP A 93 -15.71 7.67 -6.73
N HIS A 94 -14.61 8.01 -6.06
CA HIS A 94 -13.39 7.23 -6.09
C HIS A 94 -13.50 5.96 -5.21
N SER A 95 -12.65 4.97 -5.53
CA SER A 95 -12.45 3.79 -4.69
C SER A 95 -11.96 4.18 -3.30
N GLN A 96 -12.14 3.29 -2.33
CA GLN A 96 -11.58 3.49 -1.00
C GLN A 96 -10.06 3.25 -1.00
N SER A 97 -9.39 3.83 0.00
CA SER A 97 -7.95 3.77 0.17
C SER A 97 -7.57 2.66 1.15
N TYR A 98 -6.48 1.98 0.84
CA TYR A 98 -5.80 1.10 1.80
C TYR A 98 -5.10 1.96 2.85
N GLU A 99 -5.26 1.64 4.13
CA GLU A 99 -4.78 2.48 5.22
C GLU A 99 -3.75 1.73 6.10
N PRO A 100 -2.73 2.43 6.62
CA PRO A 100 -1.88 1.89 7.67
C PRO A 100 -2.68 1.82 8.98
N ILE A 101 -2.40 0.79 9.79
CA ILE A 101 -3.07 0.64 11.10
C ILE A 101 -2.38 1.47 12.16
N GLY A 102 -1.08 1.68 11.99
CA GLY A 102 -0.29 2.53 12.86
C GLY A 102 1.14 2.06 12.97
N ARG A 103 1.84 2.62 13.96
CA ARG A 103 3.24 2.33 14.24
C ARG A 103 3.40 1.81 15.65
N LEU A 104 4.10 0.69 15.79
CA LEU A 104 4.63 0.23 17.06
C LEU A 104 6.05 0.78 17.21
N SER A 105 6.29 1.52 18.29
CA SER A 105 7.63 1.96 18.67
C SER A 105 8.06 1.24 19.93
N TRP A 106 9.22 0.59 19.89
CA TRP A 106 9.77 -0.13 21.03
C TRP A 106 11.17 0.38 21.35
N ALA A 107 11.29 1.12 22.46
CA ALA A 107 12.57 1.48 23.04
C ALA A 107 13.03 0.38 24.00
N TYR A 108 14.16 -0.25 23.71
CA TYR A 108 14.68 -1.41 24.46
C TYR A 108 16.11 -1.22 24.96
N LEU A 109 16.85 -0.22 24.47
CA LEU A 109 18.10 0.23 25.07
C LEU A 109 17.95 1.71 25.42
N PRO A 110 17.93 2.08 26.72
CA PRO A 110 17.90 3.47 27.11
C PRO A 110 19.29 4.11 26.96
N GLY A 111 19.40 5.15 26.11
CA GLY A 111 20.57 6.04 26.05
C GLY A 111 21.42 5.97 24.77
N GLU A 112 22.40 6.87 24.70
CA GLU A 112 23.42 6.93 23.65
C GLU A 112 24.58 6.01 24.02
N GLY A 113 24.62 4.81 23.43
CA GLY A 113 25.75 3.89 23.51
C GLY A 113 26.35 3.68 22.12
N GLU A 114 27.67 3.50 22.03
CA GLU A 114 28.28 3.10 20.76
C GLU A 114 27.77 1.71 20.35
N VAL A 115 27.09 1.67 19.20
CA VAL A 115 26.69 0.42 18.57
C VAL A 115 27.86 -0.02 17.67
N SER A 116 28.42 -1.18 17.98
CA SER A 116 29.46 -1.81 17.15
C SER A 116 29.00 -3.21 16.72
N GLY A 117 29.49 -3.66 15.56
CA GLY A 117 29.16 -4.99 15.03
C GLY A 117 27.70 -5.16 14.61
N TYR A 118 27.03 -4.07 14.21
CA TYR A 118 25.65 -4.14 13.73
C TYR A 118 25.53 -4.99 12.46
N SER A 119 24.54 -5.89 12.43
CA SER A 119 24.07 -6.57 11.23
C SER A 119 22.58 -6.83 11.39
N ARG A 120 21.84 -6.71 10.29
CA ARG A 120 20.45 -7.18 10.18
C ARG A 120 20.33 -8.13 8.99
N ARG A 121 19.47 -9.13 9.15
CA ARG A 121 19.32 -10.22 8.18
C ARG A 121 17.86 -10.55 7.98
N LEU A 122 17.45 -10.66 6.71
CA LEU A 122 16.18 -11.25 6.29
C LEU A 122 16.46 -12.60 5.63
N ASP A 123 15.81 -13.63 6.16
CA ASP A 123 15.82 -14.98 5.60
C ASP A 123 14.54 -15.17 4.78
N LEU A 124 14.66 -15.66 3.55
CA LEU A 124 13.58 -15.71 2.56
C LEU A 124 12.95 -17.10 2.42
#